data_AF-A0A381TGV2-F1
#
_entry.id   AF-A0A381TGV2-F1
#
_cell.length_a   1.000
_cell.length_b   1.000
_cell.length_c   1.000
_cell.angle_alpha   90.00
_cell.angle_beta   90.00
_cell.angle_gamma   90.00
#
_symmetry.space_group_name_H-M   'P 1'
#
loop_
_entity.id
_entity.type
_entity.pdbx_description
1 polymer ?
#
loop_
_entity_poly.entity_id
_entity_poly.type
_entity_poly.pdbx_seq_one_letter_code
_entity_poly.pdbx_strand_id
1 'polypeptide(L)'
;VLEVETPVLSVAGTPELGLESLETQLAGPRQETLYLHTSPEHAMKRLLAAGSGDIFQLCKVFRDAELGRWHQPEFTMLEWYRIDWDEKKLMQEAELLLKILLKHHYSLGPSNFLSYREAFNTHLAVNPLKETTELAKKLATRGIDIPTEIDWNGLLDLALSSIVLPALDPSVITFIFDFPADQAQLARIKYDSGEQIAARFEVFFQGLEIGNGFGELTDPTEQRNRFEMALMQRKHQRRPVPPIDDKLLAAL
;
A
#
# COMPACT_ATOMS: atom_id res chain seq x y z
N VAL A 1 2.08 -13.49 -18.90
CA VAL A 1 2.27 -13.45 -17.44
C VAL A 1 2.41 -14.89 -16.97
N LEU A 2 3.48 -15.18 -16.25
CA LEU A 2 3.76 -16.48 -15.66
C LEU A 2 3.19 -16.54 -14.23
N GLU A 3 2.46 -17.60 -13.90
CA GLU A 3 2.09 -17.87 -12.51
C GLU A 3 3.31 -18.37 -11.73
N VAL A 4 3.53 -17.85 -10.52
CA VAL A 4 4.62 -18.25 -9.64
C VAL A 4 4.12 -18.56 -8.24
N GLU A 5 4.89 -19.37 -7.52
CA GLU A 5 4.69 -19.62 -6.09
C GLU A 5 5.97 -19.25 -5.34
N THR A 6 5.84 -18.35 -4.36
CA THR A 6 6.94 -17.92 -3.51
C THR A 6 6.77 -18.44 -2.08
N PRO A 7 7.86 -18.55 -1.29
CA PRO A 7 7.78 -19.03 0.08
C PRO A 7 6.88 -18.14 0.96
N VAL A 8 5.96 -18.78 1.70
CA VAL A 8 5.09 -18.11 2.68
C VAL A 8 5.85 -17.68 3.94
N LEU A 9 6.89 -18.43 4.32
CA LEU A 9 7.77 -18.11 5.44
C LEU A 9 8.99 -17.34 4.95
N SER A 10 9.22 -16.19 5.58
CA SER A 10 10.35 -15.30 5.33
C SER A 10 11.26 -15.21 6.55
N VAL A 11 12.54 -14.93 6.32
CA VAL A 11 13.51 -14.62 7.39
C VAL A 11 13.37 -13.18 7.90
N ALA A 12 12.58 -12.35 7.22
CA ALA A 12 12.31 -10.96 7.56
C ALA A 12 10.80 -10.69 7.48
N GLY A 13 10.27 -10.04 8.52
CA GLY A 13 8.91 -9.51 8.54
C GLY A 13 8.81 -8.17 7.82
N THR A 14 7.60 -7.63 7.69
CA THR A 14 7.40 -6.33 7.03
C THR A 14 7.95 -5.18 7.91
N PRO A 15 8.76 -4.26 7.34
CA PRO A 15 9.15 -3.04 8.03
C PRO A 15 8.03 -1.99 8.04
N GLU A 16 6.91 -2.24 7.34
CA GLU A 16 5.82 -1.29 7.20
C GLU A 16 5.20 -0.90 8.55
N LEU A 17 4.93 0.40 8.74
CA LEU A 17 4.29 0.89 9.95
C LEU A 17 2.85 0.42 10.07
N GLY A 18 2.07 0.35 8.99
CA GLY A 18 0.67 -0.06 9.06
C GLY A 18 0.48 -1.53 9.44
N LEU A 19 1.50 -2.37 9.26
CA LEU A 19 1.35 -3.82 9.26
C LEU A 19 2.10 -4.50 10.42
N GLU A 20 1.63 -5.68 10.80
CA GLU A 20 2.31 -6.58 11.71
C GLU A 20 2.39 -7.98 11.08
N SER A 21 3.55 -8.62 11.19
CA SER A 21 3.74 -10.00 10.72
C SER A 21 3.49 -10.99 11.86
N LEU A 22 2.77 -12.08 11.57
CA LEU A 22 2.78 -13.24 12.44
C LEU A 22 4.16 -13.91 12.38
N GLU A 23 4.66 -14.38 13.52
CA GLU A 23 5.95 -15.07 13.60
C GLU A 23 5.83 -16.49 14.15
N THR A 24 6.79 -17.33 13.78
CA THR A 24 6.93 -18.70 14.26
C THR A 24 8.40 -19.05 14.47
N GLN A 25 8.66 -20.11 15.22
CA GLN A 25 10.01 -20.58 15.52
C GLN A 25 10.28 -21.87 14.77
N LEU A 26 11.33 -21.88 13.95
CA LEU A 26 11.76 -23.10 13.27
C LEU A 26 12.42 -24.05 14.29
N ALA A 27 11.80 -25.21 14.50
CA ALA A 27 12.37 -26.25 15.34
C ALA A 27 13.51 -26.99 14.62
N GLY A 28 14.57 -27.34 15.35
CA GLY A 28 15.69 -28.11 14.83
C GLY A 28 17.05 -27.49 15.14
N PRO A 29 18.12 -27.92 14.45
CA PRO A 29 19.48 -27.44 14.71
C PRO A 29 19.68 -25.95 14.38
N ARG A 30 18.78 -25.37 13.58
CA ARG A 30 18.74 -23.95 13.24
C ARG A 30 17.51 -23.33 13.91
N GLN A 31 17.70 -22.83 15.13
CA GLN A 31 16.68 -22.05 15.82
C GLN A 31 16.64 -20.65 15.20
N GLU A 32 15.65 -20.41 14.35
CA GLU A 32 15.43 -19.11 13.73
C GLU A 32 13.96 -18.71 13.81
N THR A 33 13.74 -17.42 14.09
CA THR A 33 12.41 -16.80 13.93
C THR A 33 12.13 -16.66 12.44
N LEU A 34 10.97 -17.14 12.02
CA LEU A 34 10.44 -16.95 10.67
C LEU A 34 9.14 -16.16 10.75
N TYR A 35 8.88 -15.38 9.72
CA TYR A 35 7.71 -14.52 9.61
C TYR A 35 6.81 -15.05 8.50
N LEU A 36 5.50 -15.12 8.77
CA LEU A 36 4.53 -15.29 7.69
C LEU A 36 4.47 -13.98 6.90
N HIS A 37 4.54 -14.08 5.57
CA HIS A 37 4.56 -12.91 4.71
C HIS A 37 3.24 -12.12 4.75
N THR A 38 3.33 -10.79 4.79
CA THR A 38 2.15 -9.90 4.70
C THR A 38 1.72 -9.65 3.26
N SER A 39 2.62 -9.96 2.31
CA SER A 39 2.44 -10.03 0.87
C SER A 39 3.63 -10.83 0.27
N PRO A 40 3.47 -11.49 -0.89
CA PRO A 40 4.57 -12.17 -1.60
C PRO A 40 5.61 -11.22 -2.24
N GLU A 41 5.41 -9.91 -2.15
CA GLU A 41 6.18 -8.84 -2.81
C GLU A 41 7.70 -9.05 -2.78
N HIS A 42 8.30 -9.21 -1.60
CA HIS A 42 9.75 -9.30 -1.47
C HIS A 42 10.33 -10.49 -2.25
N ALA A 43 9.63 -11.62 -2.25
CA ALA A 43 10.08 -12.81 -2.97
C ALA A 43 9.81 -12.68 -4.47
N MET A 44 8.69 -12.09 -4.87
CA MET A 44 8.36 -11.82 -6.26
C MET A 44 9.34 -10.82 -6.89
N LYS A 45 9.70 -9.74 -6.20
CA LYS A 45 10.72 -8.77 -6.66
C LYS A 45 12.07 -9.43 -6.93
N ARG A 46 12.47 -10.42 -6.13
CA ARG A 46 13.68 -11.21 -6.39
C ARG A 46 13.58 -12.08 -7.64
N LEU A 47 12.40 -12.62 -7.95
CA LEU A 47 12.16 -13.34 -9.22
C LEU A 47 12.24 -12.40 -10.42
N LEU A 48 11.69 -11.17 -10.31
CA LEU A 48 11.82 -10.15 -11.34
C LEU A 48 13.28 -9.81 -11.61
N ALA A 49 14.06 -9.54 -10.55
CA ALA A 49 15.49 -9.27 -10.64
C ALA A 49 16.28 -10.45 -11.26
N ALA A 50 15.83 -11.69 -11.02
CA ALA A 50 16.38 -12.89 -11.64
C ALA A 50 15.94 -13.11 -13.10
N GLY A 51 15.12 -12.21 -13.66
CA GLY A 51 14.72 -12.24 -15.08
C GLY A 51 13.50 -13.11 -15.38
N SER A 52 12.61 -13.35 -14.41
CA SER A 52 11.38 -14.13 -14.65
C SER A 52 10.41 -13.48 -15.65
N GLY A 53 10.53 -12.18 -15.92
CA GLY A 53 9.59 -11.41 -16.75
C GLY A 53 8.28 -11.11 -16.01
N ASP A 54 7.19 -10.88 -16.74
CA ASP A 54 5.88 -10.61 -16.15
C ASP A 54 5.35 -11.82 -15.37
N ILE A 55 5.06 -11.64 -14.08
CA ILE A 55 4.63 -12.70 -13.15
C ILE A 55 3.37 -12.30 -12.38
N PHE A 56 2.62 -13.29 -11.91
CA PHE A 56 1.54 -13.12 -10.93
C PHE A 56 1.52 -14.27 -9.92
N GLN A 57 0.93 -14.03 -8.75
CA GLN A 57 0.71 -15.02 -7.72
C GLN A 57 -0.63 -14.76 -7.02
N LEU A 58 -1.45 -15.80 -6.88
CA LEU A 58 -2.66 -15.80 -6.06
C LEU A 58 -2.42 -16.69 -4.84
N CYS A 59 -2.24 -16.11 -3.65
CA CYS A 59 -1.87 -16.89 -2.46
C CYS A 59 -2.48 -16.36 -1.17
N LYS A 60 -2.29 -17.13 -0.09
CA LYS A 60 -2.60 -16.69 1.28
C LYS A 60 -1.52 -15.75 1.79
N VAL A 61 -1.95 -14.67 2.43
CA VAL A 61 -1.11 -13.69 3.13
C VAL A 61 -1.63 -13.52 4.54
N PHE A 62 -0.75 -13.06 5.44
CA PHE A 62 -1.00 -13.07 6.87
C PHE A 62 -0.66 -11.73 7.49
N ARG A 63 -1.61 -11.11 8.20
CA ARG A 63 -1.41 -9.83 8.89
C ARG A 63 -1.91 -9.95 10.31
N ASP A 64 -1.04 -9.67 11.26
CA ASP A 64 -1.40 -9.63 12.68
C ASP A 64 -2.10 -8.29 13.02
N ALA A 65 -2.85 -8.26 14.10
CA ALA A 65 -3.56 -7.09 14.65
C ALA A 65 -4.64 -6.41 13.77
N GLU A 66 -4.82 -6.80 12.50
CA GLU A 66 -5.94 -6.36 11.66
C GLU A 66 -7.20 -7.21 11.95
N LEU A 67 -7.95 -6.84 13.00
CA LEU A 67 -9.20 -7.51 13.37
C LEU A 67 -10.41 -6.58 13.20
N GLY A 68 -11.42 -7.04 12.46
CA GLY A 68 -12.66 -6.29 12.30
C GLY A 68 -13.64 -6.96 11.35
N ARG A 69 -14.79 -6.34 11.10
CA ARG A 69 -15.82 -6.87 10.19
C ARG A 69 -15.33 -7.12 8.75
N TRP A 70 -14.25 -6.45 8.36
CA TRP A 70 -13.64 -6.53 7.03
C TRP A 70 -12.24 -7.17 7.03
N HIS A 71 -11.72 -7.59 8.19
CA HIS A 71 -10.34 -8.06 8.31
C HIS A 71 -10.29 -9.46 8.93
N GLN A 72 -9.50 -10.32 8.30
CA GLN A 72 -9.13 -11.64 8.80
C GLN A 72 -7.60 -11.72 8.84
N PRO A 73 -7.00 -12.33 9.88
CA PRO A 73 -5.56 -12.48 9.95
C PRO A 73 -4.94 -13.26 8.79
N GLU A 74 -5.74 -14.10 8.12
CA GLU A 74 -5.39 -14.77 6.88
C GLU A 74 -6.41 -14.43 5.79
N PHE A 75 -5.93 -13.98 4.63
CA PHE A 75 -6.77 -13.72 3.46
C PHE A 75 -6.03 -14.03 2.16
N THR A 76 -6.75 -14.05 1.05
CA THR A 76 -6.19 -14.32 -0.28
C THR A 76 -5.88 -13.01 -0.99
N MET A 77 -4.68 -12.90 -1.53
CA MET A 77 -4.22 -11.75 -2.30
C MET A 77 -3.78 -12.20 -3.70
N LEU A 78 -4.19 -11.44 -4.71
CA LEU A 78 -3.59 -11.48 -6.05
C LEU A 78 -2.56 -10.38 -6.13
N GLU A 79 -1.31 -10.75 -6.43
CA GLU A 79 -0.24 -9.80 -6.68
C GLU A 79 0.40 -10.10 -8.04
N TRP A 80 0.73 -9.07 -8.82
CA TRP A 80 1.32 -9.25 -10.14
C TRP A 80 2.22 -8.08 -10.51
N TYR A 81 3.15 -8.36 -11.42
CA TYR A 81 4.17 -7.42 -11.87
C TYR A 81 4.26 -7.42 -13.38
N ARG A 82 4.47 -6.20 -13.92
CA ARG A 82 4.66 -5.93 -15.34
C ARG A 82 5.99 -5.19 -15.53
N ILE A 83 6.91 -5.81 -16.26
CA ILE A 83 8.21 -5.18 -16.57
C ILE A 83 8.00 -3.99 -17.50
N ASP A 84 8.74 -2.91 -17.29
CA ASP A 84 8.71 -1.66 -18.07
C ASP A 84 7.35 -0.91 -18.05
N TRP A 85 6.48 -1.23 -17.09
CA TRP A 85 5.20 -0.53 -16.91
C TRP A 85 5.31 0.53 -15.80
N ASP A 86 4.53 1.60 -15.98
CA ASP A 86 4.28 2.58 -14.92
C ASP A 86 2.97 2.27 -14.19
N GLU A 87 2.75 2.97 -13.08
CA GLU A 87 1.54 2.85 -12.27
C GLU A 87 0.28 3.18 -13.08
N LYS A 88 0.39 4.02 -14.12
CA LYS A 88 -0.75 4.40 -14.96
C LYS A 88 -1.20 3.25 -15.86
N LYS A 89 -0.27 2.56 -16.52
CA LYS A 89 -0.58 1.34 -17.28
C LYS A 89 -1.12 0.25 -16.36
N LEU A 90 -0.54 0.11 -15.17
CA LEU A 90 -0.99 -0.87 -14.18
C LEU A 90 -2.42 -0.59 -13.70
N MET A 91 -2.78 0.69 -13.46
CA MET A 91 -4.16 1.09 -13.14
C MET A 91 -5.15 0.71 -14.24
N GLN A 92 -4.79 0.90 -15.52
CA GLN A 92 -5.65 0.52 -16.64
C GLN A 92 -5.86 -1.00 -16.72
N GLU A 93 -4.84 -1.79 -16.43
CA GLU A 93 -4.96 -3.25 -16.35
C GLU A 93 -5.82 -3.69 -15.16
N ALA A 94 -5.61 -3.09 -13.99
CA ALA A 94 -6.44 -3.33 -12.81
C ALA A 94 -7.91 -2.99 -13.08
N GLU A 95 -8.19 -1.86 -13.74
CA GLU A 95 -9.54 -1.46 -14.14
C GLU A 95 -10.19 -2.52 -15.05
N LEU A 96 -9.47 -2.98 -16.08
CA LEU A 96 -9.97 -3.99 -17.00
C LEU A 96 -10.28 -5.30 -16.28
N LEU A 97 -9.38 -5.77 -15.42
CA LEU A 97 -9.56 -6.99 -14.63
C LEU A 97 -10.81 -6.88 -13.75
N LEU A 98 -10.94 -5.79 -12.99
CA LEU A 98 -12.08 -5.55 -12.12
C LEU A 98 -13.39 -5.50 -12.90
N LYS A 99 -13.42 -4.81 -14.04
CA LYS A 99 -14.61 -4.77 -14.91
C LYS A 99 -14.99 -6.14 -15.43
N ILE A 100 -14.02 -6.98 -15.82
CA ILE A 100 -14.30 -8.34 -16.27
C ILE A 100 -14.93 -9.18 -15.16
N LEU A 101 -14.39 -9.09 -13.94
CA LEU A 101 -14.86 -9.88 -12.80
C LEU A 101 -16.21 -9.40 -12.26
N LEU A 102 -16.46 -8.09 -12.25
CA LEU A 102 -17.63 -7.50 -11.60
C LEU A 102 -18.84 -7.31 -12.53
N LYS A 103 -18.67 -7.32 -13.86
CA LYS A 103 -19.77 -7.02 -14.83
C LYS A 103 -20.99 -7.93 -14.74
N HIS A 104 -20.86 -9.14 -14.21
CA HIS A 104 -21.97 -10.08 -14.05
C HIS A 104 -22.74 -9.87 -12.73
N HIS A 105 -22.18 -9.10 -11.82
CA HIS A 105 -22.72 -8.83 -10.49
C HIS A 105 -23.21 -7.39 -10.34
N TYR A 106 -22.66 -6.46 -11.11
CA TYR A 106 -22.92 -5.03 -11.01
C TYR A 106 -23.06 -4.38 -12.39
N SER A 107 -23.92 -3.36 -12.49
CA SER A 107 -24.00 -2.47 -13.64
C SER A 107 -22.88 -1.43 -13.54
N LEU A 108 -21.73 -1.73 -14.13
CA LEU A 108 -20.54 -0.88 -14.02
C LEU A 108 -20.59 0.28 -15.03
N GLY A 109 -20.43 1.51 -14.52
CA GLY A 109 -20.19 2.69 -15.33
C GLY A 109 -18.71 2.89 -15.69
N PRO A 110 -18.37 4.08 -16.23
CA PRO A 110 -16.98 4.54 -16.32
C PRO A 110 -16.34 4.57 -14.92
N SER A 111 -15.07 4.19 -14.82
CA SER A 111 -14.32 4.29 -13.56
C SER A 111 -13.83 5.71 -13.35
N ASN A 112 -13.67 6.11 -12.09
CA ASN A 112 -13.11 7.40 -11.72
C ASN A 112 -11.61 7.26 -11.46
N PHE A 113 -10.84 8.25 -11.92
CA PHE A 113 -9.41 8.37 -11.62
C PHE A 113 -9.19 9.75 -11.04
N LEU A 114 -8.81 9.81 -9.77
CA LEU A 114 -8.58 11.05 -9.03
C LEU A 114 -7.16 11.03 -8.49
N SER A 115 -6.39 12.09 -8.72
CA SER A 115 -5.17 12.27 -7.92
C SER A 115 -5.54 12.49 -6.45
N TYR A 116 -4.64 12.16 -5.53
CA TYR A 116 -4.81 12.37 -4.09
C TYR A 116 -5.14 13.84 -3.79
N ARG A 117 -4.47 14.75 -4.51
CA ARG A 117 -4.74 16.19 -4.46
C ARG A 117 -6.16 16.52 -4.92
N GLU A 118 -6.62 15.98 -6.04
CA GLU A 118 -7.99 16.22 -6.55
C GLU A 118 -9.05 15.66 -5.62
N ALA A 119 -8.84 14.48 -5.04
CA ALA A 119 -9.76 13.87 -4.09
C ALA A 119 -9.96 14.77 -2.85
N PHE A 120 -8.87 15.26 -2.26
CA PHE A 120 -8.94 16.20 -1.14
C PHE A 120 -9.50 17.57 -1.57
N ASN A 121 -9.08 18.11 -2.70
CA ASN A 121 -9.59 19.41 -3.16
C ASN A 121 -11.11 19.36 -3.41
N THR A 122 -11.62 18.27 -3.98
CA THR A 122 -13.05 18.11 -4.28
C THR A 122 -13.90 18.06 -3.00
N HIS A 123 -13.45 17.34 -1.97
CA HIS A 123 -14.26 17.06 -0.77
C HIS A 123 -13.92 17.91 0.46
N LEU A 124 -12.72 18.52 0.47
CA LEU A 124 -12.22 19.35 1.56
C LEU A 124 -11.83 20.76 1.09
N ALA A 125 -11.65 21.02 -0.21
CA ALA A 125 -11.10 22.28 -0.74
C ALA A 125 -9.73 22.63 -0.12
N VAL A 126 -8.86 21.63 0.03
CA VAL A 126 -7.51 21.74 0.61
C VAL A 126 -6.53 21.03 -0.29
N ASN A 127 -5.33 21.58 -0.43
CA ASN A 127 -4.20 20.87 -0.99
C ASN A 127 -3.51 20.03 0.10
N PRO A 128 -3.67 18.68 0.09
CA PRO A 128 -3.14 17.80 1.12
C PRO A 128 -1.61 17.65 1.09
N LEU A 129 -0.91 18.33 0.18
CA LEU A 129 0.56 18.30 0.12
C LEU A 129 1.20 19.52 0.80
N LYS A 130 0.41 20.53 1.17
CA LYS A 130 0.94 21.82 1.68
C LYS A 130 0.18 22.38 2.87
N GLU A 131 -1.12 22.17 2.92
CA GLU A 131 -2.02 22.97 3.75
C GLU A 131 -2.39 22.27 5.06
N THR A 132 -1.40 21.81 5.81
CA THR A 132 -1.58 21.04 7.06
C THR A 132 -2.51 21.72 8.06
N THR A 133 -2.31 23.01 8.33
CA THR A 133 -3.12 23.76 9.30
C THR A 133 -4.57 23.90 8.85
N GLU A 134 -4.81 24.12 7.56
CA GLU A 134 -6.17 24.22 7.02
C GLU A 134 -6.87 22.86 7.01
N LEU A 135 -6.14 21.78 6.75
CA LEU A 135 -6.70 20.43 6.87
C LEU A 135 -7.21 20.17 8.30
N ALA A 136 -6.37 20.41 9.31
CA ALA A 136 -6.74 20.21 10.71
C ALA A 136 -7.97 21.04 11.12
N LYS A 137 -8.03 22.32 10.71
CA LYS A 137 -9.20 23.19 10.95
C LYS A 137 -10.47 22.63 10.32
N LYS A 138 -10.39 22.12 9.08
CA LYS A 138 -11.57 21.58 8.38
C LYS A 138 -12.07 20.29 8.99
N LEU A 139 -11.19 19.40 9.44
CA LEU A 139 -11.57 18.21 10.18
C LEU A 139 -12.26 18.58 11.50
N ALA A 140 -11.67 19.50 12.27
CA ALA A 140 -12.25 19.96 13.54
C ALA A 140 -13.63 20.63 13.33
N THR A 141 -13.79 21.45 12.28
CA THR A 141 -15.08 22.10 11.93
C THR A 141 -16.16 21.07 11.57
N ARG A 142 -15.77 19.90 11.07
CA ARG A 142 -16.67 18.78 10.77
C ARG A 142 -16.92 17.87 11.98
N GLY A 143 -16.40 18.21 13.16
CA GLY A 143 -16.57 17.44 14.38
C GLY A 143 -15.79 16.13 14.41
N ILE A 144 -14.74 16.00 13.59
CA ILE A 144 -13.83 14.85 13.64
C ILE A 144 -12.90 15.04 14.83
N ASP A 145 -12.84 14.02 15.71
CA ASP A 145 -11.91 13.99 16.83
C ASP A 145 -10.49 13.73 16.31
N ILE A 146 -9.58 14.66 16.60
CA ILE A 146 -8.19 14.61 16.15
C ILE A 146 -7.33 14.23 17.35
N PRO A 147 -6.68 13.05 17.35
CA PRO A 147 -5.77 12.65 18.41
C PRO A 147 -4.68 13.69 18.66
N THR A 148 -4.37 13.94 19.94
CA THR A 148 -3.42 14.99 20.36
C THR A 148 -2.02 14.81 19.78
N GLU A 149 -1.58 13.57 19.58
CA GLU A 149 -0.24 13.22 19.08
C GLU A 149 -0.26 12.69 17.64
N ILE A 150 -1.25 13.10 16.83
CA ILE A 150 -1.30 12.70 15.43
C ILE A 150 -0.19 13.38 14.62
N ASP A 151 0.54 12.59 13.84
CA ASP A 151 1.49 13.12 12.89
C ASP A 151 0.80 13.52 11.57
N TRP A 152 1.58 14.02 10.62
CA TRP A 152 1.03 14.49 9.35
C TRP A 152 0.37 13.38 8.54
N ASN A 153 1.01 12.21 8.45
CA ASN A 153 0.47 11.07 7.73
C ASN A 153 -0.82 10.56 8.39
N GLY A 154 -0.86 10.44 9.72
CA GLY A 154 -2.07 10.08 10.44
C GLY A 154 -3.21 11.07 10.19
N LEU A 155 -2.92 12.38 10.13
CA LEU A 155 -3.94 13.39 9.85
C LEU A 155 -4.51 13.26 8.43
N LEU A 156 -3.64 12.92 7.46
CA LEU A 156 -4.03 12.63 6.09
C LEU A 156 -4.89 11.36 6.01
N ASP A 157 -4.49 10.29 6.67
CA ASP A 157 -5.22 9.02 6.70
C ASP A 157 -6.60 9.18 7.38
N LEU A 158 -6.66 9.98 8.45
CA LEU A 158 -7.90 10.35 9.13
C LEU A 158 -8.83 11.13 8.20
N ALA A 159 -8.30 12.12 7.47
CA ALA A 159 -9.07 12.90 6.50
C ALA A 159 -9.56 12.04 5.32
N LEU A 160 -8.69 11.17 4.80
CA LEU A 160 -9.01 10.26 3.71
C LEU A 160 -10.17 9.34 4.12
N SER A 161 -10.01 8.63 5.24
CA SER A 161 -10.97 7.63 5.74
C SER A 161 -12.29 8.22 6.25
N SER A 162 -12.26 9.40 6.87
CA SER A 162 -13.44 9.98 7.52
C SER A 162 -14.26 10.88 6.60
N ILE A 163 -13.67 11.40 5.52
CA ILE A 163 -14.29 12.39 4.65
C ILE A 163 -14.24 11.99 3.18
N VAL A 164 -13.04 11.74 2.66
CA VAL A 164 -12.87 11.57 1.21
C VAL A 164 -13.51 10.27 0.75
N LEU A 165 -13.13 9.13 1.35
CA LEU A 165 -13.66 7.82 0.98
C LEU A 165 -15.19 7.71 1.18
N PRO A 166 -15.78 8.20 2.29
CA PRO A 166 -17.24 8.19 2.45
C PRO A 166 -18.00 9.08 1.45
N ALA A 167 -17.34 10.06 0.83
CA ALA A 167 -17.95 10.94 -0.15
C ALA A 167 -17.85 10.43 -1.60
N LEU A 168 -17.10 9.35 -1.84
CA LEU A 168 -17.02 8.71 -3.15
C LEU A 168 -18.34 8.00 -3.49
N ASP A 169 -18.67 7.93 -4.78
CA ASP A 169 -19.81 7.12 -5.26
C ASP A 169 -19.47 5.63 -5.10
N PRO A 170 -20.16 4.87 -4.22
CA PRO A 170 -19.85 3.46 -3.99
C PRO A 170 -20.18 2.57 -5.19
N SER A 171 -20.99 3.03 -6.15
CA SER A 171 -21.37 2.29 -7.36
C SER A 171 -20.31 2.34 -8.47
N VAL A 172 -19.28 3.19 -8.31
CA VAL A 172 -18.22 3.40 -9.29
C VAL A 172 -16.88 2.90 -8.76
N ILE A 173 -16.12 2.21 -9.60
CA ILE A 173 -14.72 1.86 -9.30
C ILE A 173 -13.92 3.16 -9.31
N THR A 174 -13.31 3.51 -8.19
CA THR A 174 -12.56 4.77 -8.05
C THR A 174 -11.10 4.47 -7.73
N PHE A 175 -10.21 4.96 -8.57
CA PHE A 175 -8.77 4.94 -8.35
C PHE A 175 -8.35 6.28 -7.73
N ILE A 176 -7.66 6.23 -6.60
CA ILE A 176 -6.92 7.37 -6.06
C ILE A 176 -5.45 7.14 -6.34
N PHE A 177 -4.75 8.11 -6.94
CA PHE A 177 -3.32 7.96 -7.31
C PHE A 177 -2.50 9.20 -6.95
N ASP A 178 -1.17 9.16 -7.11
CA ASP A 178 -0.27 10.28 -6.80
C ASP A 178 -0.32 10.69 -5.31
N PHE A 179 -0.18 9.69 -4.44
CA PHE A 179 -0.12 9.86 -2.98
C PHE A 179 1.04 10.77 -2.54
N PRO A 180 1.00 11.32 -1.32
CA PRO A 180 2.12 12.09 -0.77
C PRO A 180 3.43 11.29 -0.79
N ALA A 181 4.56 11.95 -1.03
CA ALA A 181 5.87 11.30 -1.07
C ALA A 181 6.25 10.59 0.24
N ASP A 182 5.79 11.10 1.38
CA ASP A 182 5.99 10.48 2.70
C ASP A 182 5.28 9.12 2.83
N GLN A 183 4.34 8.82 1.91
CA GLN A 183 3.61 7.56 1.83
C GLN A 183 4.10 6.69 0.66
N ALA A 184 5.32 6.93 0.16
CA ALA A 184 5.90 6.24 -1.00
C ALA A 184 6.62 4.93 -0.66
N GLN A 185 6.40 4.29 0.49
CA GLN A 185 7.29 3.26 1.07
C GLN A 185 8.04 2.36 0.06
N LEU A 186 7.33 1.73 -0.89
CA LEU A 186 7.88 0.87 -1.95
C LEU A 186 7.72 1.47 -3.37
N ALA A 187 7.11 2.64 -3.47
CA ALA A 187 6.89 3.37 -4.70
C ALA A 187 8.04 4.34 -5.03
N ARG A 188 8.34 4.50 -6.31
CA ARG A 188 9.22 5.59 -6.77
C ARG A 188 8.57 6.96 -6.51
N ILE A 189 9.42 7.94 -6.20
CA ILE A 189 9.00 9.34 -6.10
C ILE A 189 9.09 9.98 -7.49
N LYS A 190 8.10 10.79 -7.83
CA LYS A 190 8.09 11.65 -9.02
C LYS A 190 7.66 13.07 -8.64
N TYR A 191 7.79 14.00 -9.58
CA TYR A 191 7.38 15.38 -9.40
C TYR A 191 6.14 15.70 -10.21
N ASP A 192 5.16 16.32 -9.58
CA ASP A 192 4.00 16.94 -10.24
C ASP A 192 3.82 18.37 -9.74
N SER A 193 3.80 19.32 -10.69
CA SER A 193 3.58 20.75 -10.39
C SER A 193 4.51 21.33 -9.30
N GLY A 194 5.75 20.82 -9.22
CA GLY A 194 6.75 21.23 -8.24
C GLY A 194 6.71 20.46 -6.91
N GLU A 195 5.75 19.55 -6.72
CA GLU A 195 5.61 18.74 -5.51
C GLU A 195 6.09 17.31 -5.72
N GLN A 196 6.70 16.74 -4.69
CA GLN A 196 7.02 15.31 -4.67
C GLN A 196 5.77 14.50 -4.37
N ILE A 197 5.56 13.45 -5.15
CA ILE A 197 4.45 12.50 -5.02
C ILE A 197 4.96 11.07 -5.24
N ALA A 198 4.29 10.12 -4.59
CA ALA A 198 4.50 8.70 -4.80
C ALA A 198 3.79 8.25 -6.08
N ALA A 199 4.47 7.49 -6.93
CA ALA A 199 3.83 6.74 -8.00
C ALA A 199 3.07 5.54 -7.43
N ARG A 200 1.98 5.81 -6.70
CA ARG A 200 1.14 4.83 -5.99
C ARG A 200 -0.30 5.08 -6.38
N PHE A 201 -1.09 4.03 -6.42
CA PHE A 201 -2.54 4.11 -6.47
C PHE A 201 -3.20 3.10 -5.54
N GLU A 202 -4.44 3.39 -5.19
CA GLU A 202 -5.37 2.52 -4.48
C GLU A 202 -6.70 2.50 -5.22
N VAL A 203 -7.39 1.37 -5.16
CA VAL A 203 -8.67 1.15 -5.84
C VAL A 203 -9.76 0.90 -4.82
N PHE A 204 -10.83 1.67 -4.94
CA PHE A 204 -11.99 1.62 -4.06
C PHE A 204 -13.24 1.23 -4.83
N PHE A 205 -14.05 0.35 -4.26
CA PHE A 205 -15.36 -0.01 -4.78
C PHE A 205 -16.28 -0.40 -3.62
N GLN A 206 -17.56 0.01 -3.67
CA GLN A 206 -18.54 -0.25 -2.59
C GLN A 206 -18.06 0.24 -1.19
N GLY A 207 -17.24 1.30 -1.15
CA GLY A 207 -16.71 1.87 0.08
C GLY A 207 -15.58 1.05 0.72
N LEU A 208 -14.99 0.11 -0.01
CA LEU A 208 -13.85 -0.71 0.44
C LEU A 208 -12.66 -0.50 -0.47
N GLU A 209 -11.45 -0.48 0.11
CA GLU A 209 -10.23 -0.70 -0.65
C GLU A 209 -10.21 -2.16 -1.14
N ILE A 210 -10.02 -2.36 -2.43
CA ILE A 210 -10.01 -3.69 -3.07
C ILE A 210 -8.67 -4.01 -3.75
N GLY A 211 -7.71 -3.09 -3.68
CA GLY A 211 -6.36 -3.29 -4.19
C GLY A 211 -5.55 -2.00 -4.20
N ASN A 212 -4.24 -2.15 -4.34
CA ASN A 212 -3.28 -1.07 -4.49
C ASN A 212 -2.20 -1.46 -5.50
N GLY A 213 -1.38 -0.49 -5.90
CA GLY A 213 -0.26 -0.74 -6.79
C GLY A 213 0.69 0.45 -6.91
N PHE A 214 1.88 0.18 -7.44
CA PHE A 214 2.98 1.13 -7.43
C PHE A 214 3.72 1.15 -8.77
N GLY A 215 4.37 2.28 -9.05
CA GLY A 215 5.57 2.31 -9.86
C GLY A 215 6.72 1.95 -8.93
N GLU A 216 7.27 0.76 -9.07
CA GLU A 216 8.21 0.18 -8.10
C GLU A 216 9.48 1.02 -7.89
N LEU A 217 9.91 1.13 -6.63
CA LEU A 217 11.24 1.60 -6.27
C LEU A 217 12.27 0.49 -6.57
N THR A 218 13.25 0.81 -7.40
CA THR A 218 14.34 -0.11 -7.77
C THR A 218 15.71 0.33 -7.25
N ASP A 219 15.79 1.44 -6.51
CA ASP A 219 17.05 1.89 -5.91
C ASP A 219 17.25 1.19 -4.56
N PRO A 220 18.22 0.27 -4.41
CA PRO A 220 18.44 -0.47 -3.18
C PRO A 220 18.89 0.43 -2.01
N THR A 221 19.58 1.54 -2.29
CA THR A 221 20.06 2.46 -1.26
C THR A 221 18.89 3.23 -0.67
N GLU A 222 18.04 3.77 -1.53
CA GLU A 222 16.82 4.46 -1.11
C GLU A 222 15.87 3.49 -0.37
N GLN A 223 15.71 2.26 -0.87
CA GLN A 223 14.86 1.26 -0.22
C GLN A 223 15.37 0.93 1.19
N ARG A 224 16.70 0.77 1.36
CA ARG A 224 17.31 0.56 2.68
C ARG A 224 17.03 1.73 3.62
N ASN A 225 17.23 2.97 3.18
CA ASN A 225 16.99 4.15 4.00
C ASN A 225 15.54 4.20 4.50
N ARG A 226 14.56 3.88 3.62
CA ARG A 226 13.14 3.83 3.99
C ARG A 226 12.83 2.74 5.00
N PHE A 227 13.41 1.55 4.85
CA PHE A 227 13.27 0.48 5.83
C PHE A 227 13.84 0.89 7.19
N GLU A 228 15.03 1.48 7.22
CA GLU A 228 15.64 1.95 8.47
C GLU A 228 14.81 3.04 9.16
N MET A 229 14.27 4.00 8.40
CA MET A 229 13.35 5.02 8.91
C MET A 229 12.07 4.42 9.50
N ALA A 230 11.44 3.47 8.80
CA ALA A 230 10.24 2.80 9.29
C ALA A 230 10.52 2.00 10.57
N LEU A 231 11.63 1.24 10.61
CA LEU A 231 12.04 0.48 11.80
C LEU A 231 12.37 1.39 13.00
N MET A 232 12.98 2.56 12.76
CA MET A 232 13.20 3.58 13.80
C MET A 232 11.89 4.11 14.38
N GLN A 233 10.89 4.39 13.52
CA GLN A 233 9.56 4.81 13.94
C GLN A 233 8.83 3.71 14.73
N ARG A 234 8.91 2.45 14.27
CA ARG A 234 8.36 1.29 15.00
C ARG A 234 8.96 1.17 16.40
N LYS A 235 10.29 1.34 16.52
CA LYS A 235 10.99 1.35 17.81
C LYS A 235 10.49 2.48 18.72
N HIS A 236 10.30 3.69 18.20
CA HIS A 236 9.74 4.81 18.97
C HIS A 236 8.31 4.52 19.47
N GLN A 237 7.49 3.86 18.64
CA GLN A 237 6.14 3.42 18.97
C GLN A 237 6.09 2.14 19.82
N ARG A 238 7.25 1.60 20.24
CA ARG A 238 7.38 0.34 21.00
C ARG A 238 6.75 -0.88 20.30
N ARG A 239 6.80 -0.89 18.96
CA ARG A 239 6.32 -2.00 18.12
C ARG A 239 7.45 -2.98 17.80
N PRO A 240 7.13 -4.23 17.38
CA PRO A 240 8.12 -5.19 16.94
C PRO A 240 9.02 -4.61 15.83
N VAL A 241 10.32 -4.92 15.87
CA VAL A 241 11.29 -4.44 14.87
C VAL A 241 11.86 -5.68 14.18
N PRO A 242 11.26 -6.12 13.06
CA PRO A 242 11.78 -7.28 12.33
C PRO A 242 13.13 -6.95 11.67
N PRO A 243 13.93 -7.99 11.35
CA PRO A 243 15.15 -7.78 10.58
C PRO A 243 14.83 -7.30 9.16
N ILE A 244 15.75 -6.55 8.56
CA ILE A 244 15.65 -6.13 7.16
C ILE A 244 15.90 -7.34 6.24
N ASP A 245 15.16 -7.41 5.12
CA ASP A 245 15.41 -8.40 4.07
C ASP A 245 16.61 -8.00 3.21
N ASP A 246 17.82 -8.37 3.63
CA ASP A 246 19.04 -8.12 2.85
C ASP A 246 19.04 -8.84 1.49
N LYS A 247 18.27 -9.91 1.30
CA LYS A 247 18.19 -10.60 0.01
C LYS A 247 17.38 -9.80 -1.00
N LEU A 248 16.32 -9.12 -0.55
CA LEU A 248 15.60 -8.17 -1.39
C LEU A 248 16.53 -7.03 -1.80
N LEU A 249 17.20 -6.39 -0.83
CA LEU A 249 18.09 -5.26 -1.10
C LEU A 249 19.26 -5.62 -2.03
N ALA A 250 19.76 -6.85 -1.98
CA ALA A 250 20.80 -7.32 -2.89
C ALA A 250 20.29 -7.62 -4.31
N ALA A 251 18.98 -7.76 -4.50
CA ALA A 251 18.37 -8.10 -5.78
C ALA A 251 17.87 -6.87 -6.56
N LEU A 252 17.49 -5.79 -5.87
CA LEU A 252 17.13 -4.50 -6.48
C LEU A 252 18.35 -3.87 -7.17
#